data_AF-C5F2M4-F1
#
_entry.id   AF-C5F2M4-F1
#
_cell.length_a   1.000
_cell.length_b   1.000
_cell.length_c   1.000
_cell.angle_alpha   90.00
_cell.angle_beta   90.00
_cell.angle_gamma   90.00
#
_symmetry.space_group_name_H-M   'P 1'
#
loop_
_entity.id
_entity.type
_entity.pdbx_description
1 polymer ?
#
loop_
_entity_poly.entity_id
_entity_poly.type
_entity_poly.pdbx_seq_one_letter_code
_entity_poly.pdbx_strand_id
1 'polypeptide(L)'
;MKPQVISYHSFDMDFIKSEKTAIIAELEKENEELKRLGKPLHKIPQYISQLELTDEIIAKQEEVLKADLKAQGKPEAIWDKILPGQIERFKADSTLLDQRLTLLGQFFVMDDKKTIAQVLAEKSKELNDNIEVVEYVRFELGEGIQKQECNFADEVAAQLG
;
A
#
# COMPACT_ATOMS: atom_id res chain seq x y z
N MET A 1 3.74 9.80 0.43
CA MET A 1 3.70 8.80 -0.66
C MET A 1 3.73 9.56 -1.99
N LYS A 2 4.42 9.04 -3.00
CA LYS A 2 4.62 9.71 -4.30
C LYS A 2 3.97 8.82 -5.38
N PRO A 3 2.65 8.97 -5.63
CA PRO A 3 2.01 8.16 -6.66
C PRO A 3 2.62 8.51 -8.02
N GLN A 4 2.95 7.47 -8.78
CA GLN A 4 3.56 7.58 -10.11
C GLN A 4 2.55 7.27 -11.22
N VAL A 5 1.55 6.41 -10.92
CA VAL A 5 0.51 6.01 -11.86
C VAL A 5 -0.87 6.22 -11.23
N ILE A 6 -1.92 6.27 -12.06
CA ILE A 6 -3.29 6.44 -11.57
C ILE A 6 -3.78 5.17 -10.87
N SER A 7 -3.59 4.00 -11.50
CA SER A 7 -4.15 2.73 -11.02
C SER A 7 -3.14 1.58 -11.15
N TYR A 8 -3.43 0.47 -10.47
CA TYR A 8 -2.62 -0.74 -10.52
C TYR A 8 -2.62 -1.41 -11.92
N HIS A 9 -3.60 -1.12 -12.78
CA HIS A 9 -3.66 -1.67 -14.14
C HIS A 9 -2.47 -1.26 -15.01
N SER A 10 -1.74 -0.22 -14.62
CA SER A 10 -0.52 0.21 -15.31
C SER A 10 0.70 -0.66 -14.98
N PHE A 11 0.62 -1.56 -13.99
CA PHE A 11 1.73 -2.43 -13.62
C PHE A 11 1.76 -3.69 -14.48
N ASP A 12 2.98 -4.13 -14.82
CA ASP A 12 3.23 -5.47 -15.36
C ASP A 12 3.61 -6.46 -14.24
N MET A 13 3.47 -7.76 -14.54
CA MET A 13 3.71 -8.81 -13.55
C MET A 13 5.18 -8.94 -13.13
N ASP A 14 6.12 -8.53 -13.98
CA ASP A 14 7.55 -8.65 -13.65
C ASP A 14 7.99 -7.49 -12.74
N PHE A 15 7.46 -6.29 -12.98
CA PHE A 15 7.56 -5.15 -12.08
C PHE A 15 7.00 -5.48 -10.69
N ILE A 16 5.82 -6.08 -10.61
CA ILE A 16 5.25 -6.49 -9.31
C ILE A 16 6.17 -7.48 -8.60
N LYS A 17 6.72 -8.48 -9.30
CA LYS A 17 7.65 -9.44 -8.68
C LYS A 17 8.91 -8.75 -8.15
N SER A 18 9.53 -7.84 -8.91
CA SER A 18 10.73 -7.14 -8.46
C SER A 18 10.45 -6.25 -7.26
N GLU A 19 9.36 -5.50 -7.30
CA GLU A 19 8.94 -4.62 -6.20
C GLU A 19 8.57 -5.43 -4.95
N LYS A 20 7.97 -6.62 -5.12
CA LYS A 20 7.67 -7.53 -4.01
C LYS A 20 8.92 -7.96 -3.27
N THR A 21 9.97 -8.35 -3.99
CA THR A 21 11.25 -8.69 -3.37
C THR A 21 11.84 -7.49 -2.63
N ALA A 22 11.77 -6.29 -3.21
CA ALA A 22 12.27 -5.07 -2.58
C ALA A 22 11.51 -4.71 -1.30
N ILE A 23 10.17 -4.75 -1.34
CA ILE A 23 9.31 -4.46 -0.19
C ILE A 23 9.52 -5.49 0.93
N ILE A 24 9.63 -6.78 0.60
CA ILE A 24 9.91 -7.83 1.60
C ILE A 24 11.26 -7.57 2.28
N ALA A 25 12.31 -7.29 1.50
CA ALA A 25 13.64 -7.01 2.06
C ALA A 25 13.65 -5.75 2.95
N GLU A 26 12.91 -4.70 2.56
CA GLU A 26 12.71 -3.49 3.37
C GLU A 26 12.03 -3.82 4.70
N LEU A 27 10.90 -4.54 4.67
CA LEU A 27 10.14 -4.91 5.87
C LEU A 27 10.93 -5.86 6.78
N GLU A 28 11.72 -6.77 6.22
CA GLU A 28 12.60 -7.64 6.99
C GLU A 28 13.68 -6.84 7.73
N LYS A 29 14.31 -5.88 7.05
CA LYS A 29 15.28 -4.97 7.65
C LYS A 29 14.65 -4.11 8.76
N GLU A 30 13.46 -3.57 8.53
CA GLU A 30 12.73 -2.83 9.57
C GLU A 30 12.39 -3.73 10.76
N ASN A 31 12.02 -4.99 10.51
CA ASN A 31 11.73 -5.96 11.55
C ASN A 31 12.95 -6.31 12.41
N GLU A 32 14.16 -6.34 11.85
CA GLU A 32 15.38 -6.50 12.64
C GLU A 32 15.54 -5.37 13.66
N GLU A 33 15.30 -4.12 13.24
CA GLU A 33 15.37 -2.96 14.13
C GLU A 33 14.21 -2.95 15.15
N LEU A 34 12.98 -3.26 14.73
CA LEU A 34 11.83 -3.34 15.63
C LEU A 34 12.01 -4.43 16.69
N LYS A 35 12.60 -5.56 16.32
CA LYS A 35 12.96 -6.64 17.26
C LYS A 35 13.95 -6.16 18.31
N ARG A 36 14.98 -5.40 17.91
CA ARG A 36 15.94 -4.79 18.86
C ARG A 36 15.27 -3.81 19.82
N LEU A 37 14.28 -3.07 19.33
CA LEU A 37 13.51 -2.09 20.12
C LEU A 37 12.38 -2.72 20.95
N GLY A 38 12.16 -4.04 20.86
CA GLY A 38 11.04 -4.72 21.52
C GLY A 38 9.66 -4.26 21.04
N LYS A 39 9.57 -3.74 19.81
CA LYS A 39 8.33 -3.25 19.20
C LYS A 39 7.63 -4.36 18.40
N PRO A 40 6.32 -4.24 18.15
CA PRO A 40 5.60 -5.16 17.27
C PRO A 40 6.23 -5.20 15.87
N LEU A 41 6.36 -6.40 15.31
CA LEU A 41 6.92 -6.62 13.99
C LEU A 41 5.89 -6.32 12.89
N HIS A 42 6.36 -5.81 11.77
CA HIS A 42 5.62 -5.75 10.53
C HIS A 42 5.32 -7.15 10.01
N LYS A 43 4.09 -7.34 9.52
CA LYS A 43 3.67 -8.57 8.85
C LYS A 43 4.21 -8.55 7.42
N ILE A 44 4.92 -9.60 7.03
CA ILE A 44 5.37 -9.77 5.64
C ILE A 44 4.16 -10.18 4.79
N PRO A 45 3.77 -9.39 3.79
CA PRO A 45 2.60 -9.67 2.98
C PRO A 45 2.91 -10.73 1.92
N GLN A 46 1.92 -11.56 1.61
CA GLN A 46 2.05 -12.60 0.58
C GLN A 46 1.82 -12.05 -0.83
N TYR A 47 1.11 -10.94 -0.95
CA TYR A 47 0.77 -10.21 -2.17
C TYR A 47 0.98 -8.73 -1.91
N ILE A 48 1.30 -7.95 -2.94
CA ILE A 48 1.57 -6.52 -2.79
C ILE A 48 0.69 -5.64 -3.68
N SER A 49 -0.02 -6.20 -4.64
CA SER A 49 -0.92 -5.47 -5.55
C SER A 49 -2.28 -6.16 -5.70
N GLN A 50 -3.31 -5.36 -5.96
CA GLN A 50 -4.67 -5.78 -6.27
C GLN A 50 -4.72 -6.68 -7.51
N LEU A 51 -3.76 -6.54 -8.45
CA LEU A 51 -3.64 -7.44 -9.60
C LEU A 51 -3.35 -8.89 -9.22
N GLU A 52 -2.68 -9.12 -8.09
CA GLU A 52 -2.42 -10.48 -7.60
C GLU A 52 -3.64 -11.07 -6.88
N LEU A 53 -4.62 -10.25 -6.46
CA LEU A 53 -5.77 -10.66 -5.64
C LEU A 53 -6.94 -11.14 -6.50
N THR A 54 -6.80 -12.35 -7.05
CA THR A 54 -7.89 -13.02 -7.77
C THR A 54 -9.03 -13.42 -6.83
N ASP A 55 -10.23 -13.63 -7.40
CA ASP A 55 -11.39 -14.09 -6.64
C ASP A 55 -11.13 -15.43 -5.92
N GLU A 56 -10.33 -16.31 -6.53
CA GLU A 56 -9.90 -17.58 -5.92
C GLU A 56 -9.05 -17.35 -4.65
N ILE A 57 -8.13 -16.38 -4.68
CA ILE A 57 -7.29 -16.04 -3.53
C ILE A 57 -8.14 -15.43 -2.41
N ILE A 58 -9.08 -14.55 -2.76
CA ILE A 58 -9.98 -13.93 -1.78
C ILE A 58 -10.88 -14.99 -1.15
N ALA A 59 -11.46 -15.90 -1.95
CA ALA A 59 -12.31 -16.99 -1.44
C ALA A 59 -11.53 -17.93 -0.52
N LYS A 60 -10.32 -18.32 -0.92
CA LYS A 60 -9.43 -19.14 -0.09
C LYS A 60 -9.09 -18.45 1.23
N GLN A 61 -8.81 -17.14 1.18
CA GLN A 61 -8.53 -16.37 2.39
C GLN A 61 -9.77 -16.27 3.30
N GLU A 62 -10.97 -16.14 2.73
CA GLU A 62 -12.22 -16.16 3.49
C GLU A 62 -12.42 -17.50 4.21
N GLU A 63 -12.13 -18.63 3.56
CA GLU A 63 -12.18 -19.96 4.21
C GLU A 63 -11.20 -20.08 5.37
N VAL A 64 -9.97 -19.56 5.22
CA VAL A 64 -8.98 -19.52 6.29
C VAL A 64 -9.49 -18.68 7.47
N LEU A 65 -10.04 -17.49 7.21
CA LEU A 65 -10.59 -16.62 8.25
C LEU A 65 -11.78 -17.28 8.97
N LYS A 66 -12.66 -18.00 8.24
CA LYS A 66 -13.75 -18.78 8.85
C LYS A 66 -13.22 -19.89 9.75
N ALA A 67 -12.19 -20.63 9.32
CA ALA A 67 -11.55 -21.66 10.12
C ALA A 67 -10.93 -21.07 11.40
N ASP A 68 -10.28 -19.91 11.31
CA ASP A 68 -9.71 -19.20 12.46
C ASP A 68 -10.79 -18.74 13.45
N LEU A 69 -11.91 -18.19 12.96
CA LEU A 69 -13.03 -17.78 13.81
C LEU A 69 -13.67 -18.99 14.52
N LYS A 70 -13.77 -20.13 13.83
CA LYS A 70 -14.24 -21.39 14.40
C LYS A 70 -13.31 -21.91 15.48
N ALA A 71 -12.00 -21.88 15.25
CA ALA A 71 -10.99 -22.27 16.24
C ALA A 71 -11.00 -21.37 17.48
N GLN A 72 -11.33 -20.08 17.32
CA GLN A 72 -11.52 -19.13 18.41
C GLN A 72 -12.85 -19.32 19.17
N GLY A 73 -13.70 -20.25 18.76
CA GLY A 73 -14.98 -20.55 19.42
C GLY A 73 -16.04 -19.45 19.24
N LYS A 74 -15.93 -18.61 18.21
CA LYS A 74 -16.88 -17.51 17.99
C LYS A 74 -18.18 -18.03 17.34
N PRO A 75 -19.37 -17.62 17.83
CA PRO A 75 -20.64 -18.04 17.24
C PRO A 75 -20.77 -17.61 15.76
N GLU A 76 -21.24 -18.53 14.92
CA GLU A 76 -21.39 -18.33 13.46
C GLU A 76 -22.28 -17.11 13.12
N ALA A 77 -23.27 -16.80 13.96
CA ALA A 77 -24.17 -15.66 13.79
C ALA A 77 -23.47 -14.27 13.79
N ILE A 78 -22.22 -14.19 14.25
CA ILE A 78 -21.44 -12.94 14.29
C ILE A 78 -20.45 -12.88 13.12
N TRP A 79 -20.22 -13.97 12.40
CA TRP A 79 -19.19 -14.04 11.36
C TRP A 79 -19.46 -13.05 10.22
N ASP A 80 -20.72 -12.87 9.84
CA ASP A 80 -21.14 -11.92 8.79
C ASP A 80 -20.76 -10.47 9.10
N LYS A 81 -20.58 -10.12 10.39
CA LYS A 81 -20.13 -8.79 10.81
C LYS A 81 -18.62 -8.66 10.88
N ILE A 82 -17.89 -9.77 11.03
CA ILE A 82 -16.43 -9.78 11.25
C ILE A 82 -15.68 -10.00 9.93
N LEU A 83 -16.14 -10.95 9.12
CA LEU A 83 -15.47 -11.36 7.89
C LEU A 83 -15.24 -10.19 6.91
N PRO A 84 -16.22 -9.32 6.63
CA PRO A 84 -16.01 -8.21 5.69
C PRO A 84 -14.84 -7.31 6.09
N GLY A 85 -14.77 -6.91 7.36
CA GLY A 85 -13.69 -6.06 7.86
C GLY A 85 -12.32 -6.76 7.87
N GLN A 86 -12.28 -8.07 8.12
CA GLN A 86 -11.03 -8.84 8.03
C GLN A 86 -10.56 -9.01 6.59
N ILE A 87 -11.49 -9.20 5.64
CA ILE A 87 -11.18 -9.26 4.21
C ILE A 87 -10.70 -7.90 3.70
N GLU A 88 -11.36 -6.80 4.09
CA GLU A 88 -10.90 -5.45 3.74
C GLU A 88 -9.50 -5.17 4.28
N ARG A 89 -9.23 -5.57 5.53
CA ARG A 89 -7.89 -5.48 6.10
C ARG A 89 -6.87 -6.33 5.33
N PHE A 90 -7.25 -7.56 4.97
CA PHE A 90 -6.39 -8.42 4.16
C PHE A 90 -6.06 -7.79 2.81
N LYS A 91 -7.05 -7.19 2.13
CA LYS A 91 -6.84 -6.45 0.88
C LYS A 91 -5.89 -5.28 1.11
N ALA A 92 -6.15 -4.44 2.09
CA ALA A 92 -5.29 -3.29 2.41
C ALA A 92 -3.83 -3.70 2.72
N ASP A 93 -3.63 -4.76 3.52
CA ASP A 93 -2.30 -5.30 3.83
C ASP A 93 -1.62 -5.92 2.58
N SER A 94 -2.41 -6.36 1.60
CA SER A 94 -1.95 -7.03 0.37
C SER A 94 -1.83 -6.10 -0.84
N THR A 95 -2.11 -4.80 -0.68
CA THR A 95 -2.06 -3.78 -1.74
C THR A 95 -1.05 -2.69 -1.42
N LEU A 96 0.03 -3.01 -0.69
CA LEU A 96 1.05 -2.02 -0.28
C LEU A 96 1.70 -1.31 -1.47
N LEU A 97 1.94 -2.02 -2.58
CA LEU A 97 2.47 -1.41 -3.80
C LEU A 97 1.51 -0.37 -4.34
N ASP A 98 0.23 -0.73 -4.40
CA ASP A 98 -0.81 0.15 -4.94
C ASP A 98 -0.94 1.40 -4.07
N GLN A 99 -0.90 1.26 -2.75
CA GLN A 99 -0.90 2.39 -1.82
C GLN A 99 0.33 3.29 -2.00
N ARG A 100 1.50 2.72 -2.30
CA ARG A 100 2.74 3.48 -2.47
C ARG A 100 2.79 4.23 -3.81
N LEU A 101 2.41 3.56 -4.90
CA LEU A 101 2.69 3.99 -6.28
C LEU A 101 1.48 4.40 -7.09
N THR A 102 0.25 4.07 -6.67
CA THR A 102 -0.96 4.45 -7.40
C THR A 102 -1.67 5.60 -6.69
N LEU A 103 -2.29 6.50 -7.45
CA LEU A 103 -3.15 7.54 -6.89
C LEU A 103 -4.42 6.92 -6.29
N LEU A 104 -5.07 6.02 -7.03
CA LEU A 104 -6.37 5.47 -6.64
C LEU A 104 -6.29 4.51 -5.44
N GLY A 105 -5.18 3.81 -5.26
CA GLY A 105 -4.95 2.90 -4.14
C GLY A 105 -4.55 3.59 -2.83
N GLN A 106 -4.29 4.90 -2.85
CA GLN A 106 -3.94 5.65 -1.64
C GLN A 106 -5.15 5.91 -0.76
N PHE A 107 -4.91 5.93 0.56
CA PHE A 107 -5.89 6.44 1.52
C PHE A 107 -6.15 7.93 1.29
N PHE A 108 -7.42 8.31 1.40
CA PHE A 108 -7.85 9.67 1.19
C PHE A 108 -7.46 10.53 2.40
N VAL A 109 -6.83 11.68 2.14
CA VAL A 109 -6.28 12.54 3.21
C VAL A 109 -7.37 13.06 4.15
N MET A 110 -8.60 13.25 3.67
CA MET A 110 -9.71 13.72 4.51
C MET A 110 -10.46 12.59 5.23
N ASP A 111 -10.27 11.33 4.81
CA ASP A 111 -10.87 10.15 5.43
C ASP A 111 -9.92 8.97 5.26
N ASP A 112 -9.13 8.71 6.30
CA ASP A 112 -8.10 7.67 6.35
C ASP A 112 -8.66 6.24 6.32
N LYS A 113 -9.99 6.09 6.38
CA LYS A 113 -10.67 4.80 6.29
C LYS A 113 -10.95 4.38 4.86
N LYS A 114 -10.84 5.29 3.90
CA LYS A 114 -11.23 5.06 2.50
C LYS A 114 -10.08 5.36 1.57
N THR A 115 -9.98 4.59 0.51
CA THR A 115 -9.10 4.88 -0.62
C THR A 115 -9.70 5.95 -1.51
N ILE A 116 -8.87 6.65 -2.28
CA ILE A 116 -9.34 7.63 -3.29
C ILE A 116 -10.31 6.96 -4.27
N ALA A 117 -10.04 5.71 -4.69
CA ALA A 117 -10.96 4.93 -5.51
C ALA A 117 -12.35 4.77 -4.89
N GLN A 118 -12.42 4.43 -3.59
CA GLN A 118 -13.69 4.27 -2.87
C GLN A 118 -14.44 5.60 -2.75
N VAL A 119 -13.74 6.69 -2.48
CA VAL A 119 -14.35 8.04 -2.38
C VAL A 119 -14.95 8.47 -3.72
N LEU A 120 -14.23 8.24 -4.83
CA LEU A 120 -14.74 8.53 -6.17
C LEU A 120 -15.98 7.70 -6.50
N ALA A 121 -15.97 6.40 -6.17
CA ALA A 121 -17.11 5.51 -6.39
C ALA A 121 -18.33 5.93 -5.55
N GLU A 122 -18.15 6.33 -4.30
CA GLU A 122 -19.22 6.84 -3.45
C GLU A 122 -19.81 8.14 -3.98
N LYS A 123 -18.96 9.08 -4.40
CA LYS A 123 -19.40 10.36 -4.97
C LYS A 123 -20.09 10.19 -6.32
N SER A 124 -19.62 9.26 -7.14
CA SER A 124 -20.28 8.90 -8.39
C SER A 124 -21.72 8.42 -8.14
N LYS A 125 -21.92 7.57 -7.13
CA LYS A 125 -23.25 7.09 -6.73
C LYS A 125 -24.12 8.22 -6.15
N GLU A 126 -23.56 9.09 -5.32
CA GLU A 126 -24.26 10.22 -4.70
C GLU A 126 -24.78 11.21 -5.75
N LEU A 127 -23.98 11.49 -6.77
CA LEU A 127 -24.31 12.42 -7.85
C LEU A 127 -25.07 11.75 -9.02
N ASN A 128 -25.20 10.42 -9.00
CA ASN A 128 -25.71 9.63 -10.11
C ASN A 128 -25.01 9.95 -11.45
N ASP A 129 -23.69 10.11 -11.38
CA ASP A 129 -22.82 10.45 -12.50
C ASP A 129 -21.49 9.68 -12.38
N ASN A 130 -20.77 9.47 -13.49
CA ASN A 130 -19.51 8.75 -13.48
C ASN A 130 -18.34 9.71 -13.25
N ILE A 131 -17.76 9.69 -12.04
CA ILE A 131 -16.59 10.51 -11.70
C ILE A 131 -15.33 9.65 -11.78
N GLU A 132 -14.43 10.02 -12.69
CA GLU A 132 -13.15 9.35 -12.87
C GLU A 132 -12.00 10.34 -12.95
N VAL A 133 -10.80 9.88 -12.58
CA VAL A 133 -9.56 10.64 -12.77
C VAL A 133 -9.01 10.29 -14.14
N VAL A 134 -9.09 11.22 -15.08
CA VAL A 134 -8.63 11.03 -16.47
C VAL A 134 -7.11 11.17 -16.57
N GLU A 135 -6.55 12.19 -15.91
CA GLU A 135 -5.13 12.51 -15.99
C GLU A 135 -4.62 12.96 -14.63
N TYR A 136 -3.40 12.54 -14.31
CA TYR A 136 -2.68 12.92 -13.11
C TYR A 136 -1.24 13.25 -13.46
N VAL A 137 -0.80 14.47 -13.13
CA VAL A 137 0.58 14.90 -13.28
C VAL A 137 1.02 15.54 -11.98
N ARG A 138 2.15 15.10 -11.44
CA ARG A 138 2.77 15.64 -10.22
C ARG A 138 4.16 16.12 -10.54
N PHE A 139 4.41 17.40 -10.30
CA PHE A 139 5.75 17.98 -10.38
C PHE A 139 6.35 18.11 -8.98
N GLU A 140 7.61 17.76 -8.82
CA GLU A 140 8.39 18.02 -7.61
C GLU A 140 9.67 18.77 -7.94
N LEU A 141 9.98 19.82 -7.17
CA LEU A 141 11.21 20.58 -7.36
C LEU A 141 12.42 19.66 -7.11
N GLY A 142 13.33 19.57 -8.08
CA GLY A 142 14.51 18.71 -7.99
C GLY A 142 14.30 17.27 -8.46
N GLU A 143 13.14 16.95 -9.03
CA GLU A 143 12.92 15.63 -9.63
C GLU A 143 13.94 15.33 -10.74
N GLY A 144 14.61 14.19 -10.64
CA GLY A 144 15.69 13.80 -11.57
C GLY A 144 17.01 14.55 -11.39
N ILE A 145 17.13 15.45 -10.42
CA ILE A 145 18.38 16.18 -10.13
C ILE A 145 19.13 15.46 -9.01
N GLN A 146 20.35 14.99 -9.28
CA GLN A 146 21.25 14.53 -8.23
C GLN A 146 21.66 15.73 -7.37
N LYS A 147 21.27 15.73 -6.10
CA LYS A 147 21.72 16.73 -5.14
C LYS A 147 23.24 16.59 -5.00
N GLN A 148 23.98 17.62 -5.41
CA GLN A 148 25.41 17.68 -5.21
C GLN A 148 25.68 17.71 -3.69
N GLU A 149 26.34 16.69 -3.16
CA GLU A 149 26.83 16.71 -1.79
C GLU A 149 28.04 17.63 -1.70
N CYS A 150 27.81 18.85 -1.25
CA CYS A 150 28.88 19.78 -0.89
C CYS A 150 29.29 19.53 0.56
N ASN A 151 30.51 19.03 0.78
CA ASN A 151 31.10 19.05 2.11
C ASN A 151 31.59 20.47 2.40
N PHE A 152 30.84 21.19 3.23
CA PHE A 152 31.13 22.57 3.61
C PHE A 152 32.55 22.75 4.17
N ALA A 153 33.10 21.73 4.85
CA ALA A 153 34.47 21.77 5.37
C ALA A 153 35.51 21.81 4.24
N ASP A 154 35.28 21.05 3.16
CA ASP A 154 36.18 21.00 2.00
C ASP A 154 36.09 22.30 1.18
N GLU A 155 34.89 22.90 1.07
CA GLU A 155 34.70 24.21 0.43
C GLU A 155 35.44 25.33 1.17
N VAL A 156 35.36 25.36 2.50
CA VAL A 156 36.06 26.35 3.33
C VAL A 156 37.58 26.16 3.27
N ALA A 157 38.06 24.91 3.31
CA ALA A 157 39.47 24.61 3.17
C ALA A 157 40.04 25.06 1.81
N ALA A 158 39.27 24.93 0.72
CA ALA A 158 39.67 25.34 -0.62
C ALA A 158 39.74 26.87 -0.82
N GLN A 159 39.03 27.66 0.00
CA GLN A 159 39.05 29.13 -0.09
C GLN A 159 40.16 29.79 0.74
N LEU A 160 40.72 29.08 1.72
CA LEU A 160 41.76 29.58 2.63
C LEU A 160 43.19 29.17 2.22
N GLY A 161 43.34 28.47 1.09
CA GLY A 161 44.62 28.03 0.50
C GLY A 161 45.11 28.91 -0.64
#